data_AF-A0A1V4I145-F1
#
_entry.id   AF-A0A1V4I145-F1
#
_cell.length_a   1.000
_cell.length_b   1.000
_cell.length_c   1.000
_cell.angle_alpha   90.00
_cell.angle_beta   90.00
_cell.angle_gamma   90.00
#
_symmetry.space_group_name_H-M   'P 1'
#
loop_
_entity.id
_entity.type
_entity.pdbx_description
1 polymer ?
#
loop_
_entity_poly.entity_id
_entity_poly.type
_entity_poly.pdbx_seq_one_letter_code
_entity_poly.pdbx_strand_id
1 'polypeptide(L)' 'MQTRSRFLPNPKSLYQRLNDEAQRLRKEARGTHPGVERERLIREARQAEMASDMDKWLSSPALQAPR' A
#
# COMPACT_ATOMS: atom_id res chain seq x y z
N MET A 1 3.93 -29.80 -24.91
CA MET A 1 2.84 -29.46 -23.97
C MET A 1 2.96 -27.99 -23.63
N GLN A 2 2.11 -27.13 -24.21
CA GLN A 2 2.22 -25.68 -24.06
C GLN A 2 1.43 -25.24 -22.82
N THR A 3 2.10 -25.04 -21.70
CA THR A 3 1.53 -24.36 -20.54
C THR A 3 1.37 -22.88 -20.87
N ARG A 4 0.20 -22.50 -21.40
CA ARG A 4 -0.23 -21.10 -21.49
C ARG A 4 -0.50 -20.58 -20.07
N SER A 5 0.55 -20.37 -19.29
CA SER A 5 0.46 -19.48 -18.15
C SER A 5 0.30 -18.07 -18.72
N ARG A 6 -0.94 -17.61 -18.84
CA ARG A 6 -1.24 -16.19 -18.97
C ARG A 6 -0.85 -15.58 -17.64
N PHE A 7 0.44 -15.31 -17.46
CA PHE A 7 0.91 -14.42 -16.42
C PHE A 7 0.28 -13.06 -16.75
N LEU A 8 -0.88 -12.79 -16.14
CA LEU A 8 -1.35 -11.42 -16.04
C LEU A 8 -0.20 -10.60 -15.46
N PRO A 9 0.06 -9.38 -15.96
CA PRO A 9 1.12 -8.53 -15.43
C PRO A 9 0.97 -8.51 -13.91
N ASN A 10 2.07 -8.83 -13.21
CA ASN A 10 2.09 -9.04 -11.77
C ASN A 10 1.30 -7.88 -11.12
N PRO A 11 0.11 -8.13 -10.54
CA PRO A 11 -0.70 -7.06 -9.99
C PRO A 11 0.16 -6.32 -8.96
N LYS A 12 0.12 -4.97 -8.96
CA LYS A 12 0.90 -4.16 -8.00
C LYS A 12 0.84 -4.84 -6.63
N SER A 13 2.00 -5.10 -6.04
CA SER A 13 2.11 -5.72 -4.71
C SER A 13 1.26 -4.96 -3.70
N LEU A 14 0.83 -5.63 -2.63
CA LEU A 14 0.03 -4.99 -1.58
C LEU A 14 0.73 -3.72 -1.06
N TYR A 15 2.04 -3.82 -0.77
CA TYR A 15 2.93 -2.69 -0.51
C TYR A 15 2.77 -1.54 -1.51
N GLN A 16 2.92 -1.80 -2.82
CA GLN A 16 2.84 -0.76 -3.85
C GLN A 16 1.46 -0.11 -3.92
N ARG A 17 0.39 -0.88 -3.71
CA ARG A 17 -0.99 -0.35 -3.71
C ARG A 17 -1.24 0.54 -2.51
N LEU A 18 -0.81 0.12 -1.33
CA LEU A 18 -0.95 0.89 -0.09
C LEU A 18 -0.13 2.18 -0.12
N ASN A 19 1.08 2.13 -0.68
CA ASN A 19 1.91 3.32 -0.84
C ASN A 19 1.33 4.31 -1.87
N ASP A 20 0.80 3.82 -3.00
CA ASP A 20 0.08 4.64 -3.99
C ASP A 20 -1.13 5.34 -3.35
N GLU A 21 -1.89 4.61 -2.53
CA GLU A 21 -3.05 5.14 -1.82
C GLU A 21 -2.66 6.20 -0.77
N ALA A 22 -1.64 5.95 0.04
CA ALA A 22 -1.11 6.92 0.99
C ALA A 22 -0.71 8.24 0.31
N GLN A 23 -0.08 8.15 -0.86
CA GLN A 23 0.30 9.32 -1.65
C GLN A 23 -0.91 10.07 -2.19
N ARG A 24 -1.93 9.36 -2.68
CA ARG A 24 -3.19 9.97 -3.15
C ARG A 24 -3.91 10.71 -2.03
N LEU A 25 -4.09 10.06 -0.88
CA LEU A 25 -4.75 10.65 0.28
C LEU A 25 -4.01 11.88 0.80
N ARG A 26 -2.66 11.87 0.80
CA ARG A 26 -1.88 13.09 1.10
C ARG A 26 -2.05 14.19 0.07
N LYS A 27 -2.12 13.85 -1.22
CA LYS A 27 -2.34 14.84 -2.28
C LYS A 27 -3.71 15.47 -2.13
N GLU A 28 -4.73 14.68 -1.84
CA GLU A 28 -6.09 15.16 -1.58
C GLU A 28 -6.13 16.05 -0.33
N ALA A 29 -5.53 15.62 0.77
CA ALA A 29 -5.44 16.42 2.00
C ALA A 29 -4.68 17.76 1.84
N ARG A 30 -3.82 17.89 0.82
CA ARG A 30 -3.18 19.17 0.48
C ARG A 30 -4.12 20.11 -0.28
N GLY A 31 -5.06 19.57 -1.04
CA GLY A 31 -6.09 20.34 -1.77
C GLY A 31 -7.32 20.68 -0.93
N THR A 32 -7.59 19.93 0.14
CA THR A 32 -8.73 20.17 1.04
C THR A 32 -8.45 21.34 2.00
N HIS A 33 -9.47 22.16 2.24
CA HIS A 33 -9.40 23.21 3.26
C HIS A 33 -9.15 22.60 4.65
N PRO A 34 -8.42 23.29 5.55
CA PRO A 34 -8.24 22.84 6.92
C PRO A 34 -9.59 22.55 7.61
N GLY A 35 -9.70 21.37 8.21
CA GLY A 35 -10.92 20.92 8.87
C GLY A 35 -10.94 19.40 9.04
N VAL A 36 -12.07 18.88 9.52
CA VAL A 36 -12.26 17.46 9.86
C VAL A 36 -11.97 16.55 8.66
N GLU A 37 -12.40 16.94 7.47
CA GLU A 37 -12.17 16.16 6.25
C GLU A 37 -10.68 16.05 5.90
N ARG A 38 -9.91 17.15 6.06
CA ARG A 38 -8.46 17.12 5.86
C ARG A 38 -7.77 16.22 6.88
N GLU A 39 -8.17 16.30 8.14
CA GLU A 39 -7.61 15.44 9.20
C GLU A 39 -7.94 13.97 8.97
N ARG A 40 -9.15 13.67 8.51
CA ARG A 40 -9.56 12.34 8.12
C ARG A 40 -8.67 11.79 7.00
N LEU A 41 -8.47 12.54 5.92
CA LEU A 41 -7.58 12.14 4.82
C LEU A 41 -6.14 11.92 5.28
N ILE A 42 -5.62 12.76 6.15
CA ILE A 42 -4.28 12.58 6.75
C ILE A 42 -4.22 11.30 7.58
N ARG A 43 -5.27 11.01 8.36
CA ARG A 43 -5.35 9.81 9.20
C ARG A 43 -5.44 8.54 8.35
N GLU A 44 -6.21 8.56 7.26
CA GLU A 44 -6.30 7.44 6.32
C GLU A 44 -4.96 7.23 5.59
N ALA A 45 -4.28 8.31 5.17
CA ALA A 45 -2.96 8.21 4.56
C ALA A 45 -1.95 7.53 5.49
N ARG A 46 -1.93 7.90 6.78
CA ARG A 46 -1.05 7.27 7.78
C ARG A 46 -1.37 5.79 7.98
N GLN A 47 -2.64 5.41 7.96
CA GLN A 47 -3.04 4.01 8.08
C GLN A 47 -2.53 3.18 6.89
N ALA A 48 -2.63 3.73 5.67
CA ALA A 48 -2.11 3.08 4.47
C ALA A 48 -0.58 2.93 4.53
N GLU A 49 0.16 3.95 5.03
CA GLU A 49 1.61 3.84 5.27
C GLU A 49 1.93 2.72 6.26
N MET A 50 1.29 2.70 7.43
CA MET A 50 1.51 1.67 8.44
C MET A 50 1.21 0.26 7.90
N ALA A 51 0.11 0.11 7.15
CA ALA A 51 -0.23 -1.16 6.53
C ALA A 51 0.84 -1.60 5.51
N SER A 52 1.42 -0.66 4.76
CA SER A 52 2.51 -0.96 3.82
C SER A 52 3.79 -1.40 4.55
N ASP A 53 4.11 -0.77 5.68
CA ASP A 53 5.26 -1.15 6.50
C ASP A 53 5.06 -2.55 7.13
N MET A 54 3.84 -2.86 7.58
CA MET A 54 3.50 -4.20 8.05
C MET A 54 3.64 -5.26 6.95
N ASP A 55 3.15 -4.99 5.73
CA ASP A 55 3.31 -5.89 4.58
C ASP A 55 4.78 -6.16 4.27
N LYS A 56 5.60 -5.11 4.33
CA LYS A 56 7.06 -5.19 4.16
C LYS A 56 7.70 -6.05 5.26
N TRP A 57 7.27 -5.92 6.50
CA TRP A 57 7.77 -6.75 7.61
C TRP A 57 7.36 -8.21 7.44
N LEU A 58 6.09 -8.49 7.14
CA LEU A 58 5.58 -9.85 6.93
C LEU A 58 6.22 -10.54 5.73
N SER A 59 6.59 -9.77 4.70
CA SER A 59 7.29 -10.28 3.52
C SER A 59 8.79 -10.47 3.73
N SER A 60 9.34 -10.09 4.89
CA SER A 60 10.78 -10.20 5.16
C SER A 60 11.19 -11.65 5.40
N PRO A 61 12.26 -12.15 4.73
CA PRO A 61 12.74 -13.53 4.87
C PRO A 61 13.13 -13.92 6.30
N ALA A 62 13.48 -12.95 7.14
CA ALA A 62 13.89 -13.19 8.53
C ALA A 62 12.76 -13.75 9.43
N LEU A 63 11.50 -13.63 8.99
CA LEU A 63 10.33 -14.20 9.68
C LEU A 63 9.78 -15.45 8.97
N GLN A 64 10.32 -15.80 7.80
CA GLN A 64 9.97 -17.06 7.16
C GLN A 64 10.84 -18.18 7.74
N ALA A 65 10.19 -19.24 8.20
CA ALA A 65 10.92 -20.43 8.63
C ALA A 65 11.79 -20.93 7.45
N PRO A 66 13.07 -21.25 7.69
CA PRO A 66 13.93 -21.80 6.65
C PRO A 66 13.30 -23.10 6.12
N ARG A 67 13.30 -23.22 4.79
CA ARG A 67 12.63 -24.30 4.06
C ARG A 67 13.52 -25.54 3.94
#